data_AF-A0A2G5HHU6-F1
#
_entry.id   AF-A0A2G5HHU6-F1
#
_cell.length_a   1.000
_cell.length_b   1.000
_cell.length_c   1.000
_cell.angle_alpha   90.00
_cell.angle_beta   90.00
_cell.angle_gamma   90.00
#
_symmetry.space_group_name_H-M   'P 1'
#
loop_
_entity.id
_entity.type
_entity.pdbx_description
1 polymer ?
#
loop_
_entity_poly.entity_id
_entity_poly.type
_entity_poly.pdbx_seq_one_letter_code
_entity_poly.pdbx_strand_id
1 'polypeptide(L)'
;MHFIKSMVLASLAAATSAQVTASKITQGLSDINAKSSEAATIADNVSPTNVFSEAPKLVNSMKELIDLETTQVAALQNRKRALKIRQTVPDVPEECLNLPEPELQECIDDLVPSSSSTTLQARQASSAFSTADQQEVCEAFDVYAADSTKMLESLNAQAKFLRQSTPFAPPIAAALRLIENSSDALAFSIVERIPDCAEGVKASQDKYARFLKTVLAAYE
;
A
#
# COMPACT_ATOMS: atom_id res chain seq x y z
N MET A 1 48.14 11.43 -41.14
CA MET A 1 47.67 11.62 -39.75
C MET A 1 46.16 11.42 -39.74
N HIS A 2 45.70 10.27 -39.24
CA HIS A 2 44.30 9.85 -39.23
C HIS A 2 43.58 10.38 -37.97
N PHE A 3 42.46 11.08 -38.16
CA PHE A 3 41.50 11.38 -37.11
C PHE A 3 40.44 10.29 -37.07
N ILE A 4 40.50 9.40 -36.08
CA ILE A 4 39.46 8.40 -35.81
C ILE A 4 38.36 9.12 -35.01
N LYS A 5 37.21 9.35 -35.66
CA LYS A 5 35.97 9.75 -35.00
C LYS A 5 35.43 8.54 -34.24
N SER A 6 35.70 8.46 -32.94
CA SER A 6 35.02 7.52 -32.06
C SER A 6 33.60 8.00 -31.81
N MET A 7 32.65 7.39 -32.53
CA MET A 7 31.22 7.47 -32.29
C MET A 7 30.91 6.56 -31.09
N VAL A 8 30.73 7.15 -29.91
CA VAL A 8 30.26 6.42 -28.73
C VAL A 8 28.75 6.19 -28.93
N LEU A 9 28.40 4.96 -29.27
CA LEU A 9 27.03 4.45 -29.19
C LEU A 9 26.67 4.34 -27.69
N ALA A 10 25.91 5.30 -27.17
CA ALA A 10 25.25 5.16 -25.89
C ALA A 10 24.20 4.05 -26.03
N SER A 11 24.55 2.84 -25.58
CA SER A 11 23.61 1.77 -25.35
C SER A 11 22.66 2.21 -24.24
N LEU A 12 21.46 2.62 -24.62
CA LEU A 12 20.35 2.86 -23.70
C LEU A 12 19.97 1.50 -23.10
N ALA A 13 20.60 1.12 -21.99
CA ALA A 13 20.19 -0.02 -21.21
C ALA A 13 18.82 0.32 -20.60
N ALA A 14 17.76 -0.16 -21.23
CA ALA A 14 16.41 -0.07 -20.69
C ALA A 14 16.32 -0.99 -19.46
N ALA A 15 16.77 -0.50 -18.31
CA ALA A 15 16.50 -1.09 -17.02
C ALA A 15 14.98 -1.10 -16.82
N THR A 16 14.35 -2.26 -16.98
CA THR A 16 12.92 -2.47 -16.75
C THR A 16 12.63 -2.43 -15.24
N SER A 17 12.68 -1.24 -14.64
CA SER A 17 12.05 -1.00 -13.34
C SER A 17 10.55 -1.08 -13.54
N ALA A 18 10.00 -2.30 -13.57
CA ALA A 18 8.61 -2.59 -13.93
C ALA A 18 7.68 -1.56 -13.28
N GLN A 19 6.99 -0.77 -14.10
CA GLN A 19 6.12 0.29 -13.62
C GLN A 19 5.08 -0.31 -12.68
N VAL A 20 4.87 0.25 -11.47
CA VAL A 20 3.65 -0.10 -10.72
C VAL A 20 2.53 0.47 -11.57
N THR A 21 1.90 -0.41 -12.33
CA THR A 21 0.80 -0.09 -13.22
C THR A 21 -0.47 0.04 -12.41
N ALA A 22 -1.49 0.72 -12.96
CA ALA A 22 -2.81 0.74 -12.33
C ALA A 22 -3.31 -0.69 -12.09
N SER A 23 -3.15 -1.57 -13.08
CA SER A 23 -3.44 -3.01 -12.97
C SER A 23 -2.79 -3.69 -11.75
N LYS A 24 -1.55 -3.34 -11.36
CA LYS A 24 -0.92 -3.94 -10.18
C LYS A 24 -1.54 -3.42 -8.88
N ILE A 25 -1.91 -2.14 -8.84
CA ILE A 25 -2.61 -1.55 -7.68
C ILE A 25 -4.01 -2.13 -7.57
N THR A 26 -4.76 -2.19 -8.67
CA THR A 26 -6.14 -2.71 -8.71
C THR A 26 -6.17 -4.19 -8.38
N GLN A 27 -5.22 -4.98 -8.88
CA GLN A 27 -5.05 -6.38 -8.48
C GLN A 27 -4.77 -6.49 -6.97
N GLY A 28 -3.88 -5.65 -6.45
CA GLY A 28 -3.58 -5.64 -5.02
C GLY A 28 -4.80 -5.36 -4.15
N LEU A 29 -5.58 -4.35 -4.52
CA LEU A 29 -6.85 -4.03 -3.86
C LEU A 29 -7.85 -5.18 -3.99
N SER A 30 -7.94 -5.82 -5.16
CA SER A 30 -8.80 -6.99 -5.38
C SER A 30 -8.40 -8.17 -4.50
N ASP A 31 -7.10 -8.45 -4.32
CA ASP A 31 -6.61 -9.54 -3.48
C ASP A 31 -6.95 -9.27 -2.01
N ILE A 32 -6.77 -8.03 -1.57
CA ILE A 32 -7.17 -7.56 -0.24
C ILE A 32 -8.68 -7.73 -0.05
N ASN A 33 -9.50 -7.37 -1.04
CA ASN A 33 -10.97 -7.51 -0.96
C ASN A 33 -11.42 -8.97 -0.87
N ALA A 34 -10.80 -9.85 -1.65
CA ALA A 34 -11.06 -11.29 -1.58
C ALA A 34 -10.77 -11.81 -0.16
N LYS A 35 -9.65 -11.36 0.43
CA LYS A 35 -9.27 -11.77 1.80
C LYS A 35 -10.15 -11.14 2.88
N SER A 36 -10.55 -9.88 2.73
CA SER A 36 -11.55 -9.23 3.60
C SER A 36 -12.89 -9.96 3.55
N SER A 37 -13.34 -10.39 2.37
CA SER A 37 -14.58 -11.17 2.20
C SER A 37 -14.48 -12.56 2.84
N GLU A 38 -13.32 -13.21 2.77
CA GLU A 38 -13.08 -14.48 3.46
C GLU A 38 -13.13 -14.28 4.99
N ALA A 39 -12.45 -13.25 5.51
CA ALA A 39 -12.48 -12.91 6.92
C ALA A 39 -13.90 -12.57 7.41
N ALA A 40 -14.68 -11.83 6.61
CA ALA A 40 -16.08 -11.54 6.86
C ALA A 40 -16.91 -12.83 6.96
N THR A 41 -16.75 -13.74 5.99
CA THR A 41 -17.45 -15.02 5.97
C THR A 41 -17.10 -15.88 7.19
N ILE A 42 -15.83 -15.92 7.59
CA ILE A 42 -15.43 -16.65 8.80
C ILE A 42 -16.05 -15.98 10.04
N ALA A 43 -16.00 -14.65 10.13
CA ALA A 43 -16.62 -13.90 11.22
C ALA A 43 -18.12 -14.21 11.31
N ASP A 44 -18.88 -14.12 10.23
CA ASP A 44 -20.32 -14.39 10.21
C ASP A 44 -20.68 -15.82 10.65
N ASN A 45 -19.78 -16.78 10.45
CA ASN A 45 -19.98 -18.16 10.88
C ASN A 45 -19.63 -18.39 12.36
N VAL A 46 -19.07 -17.39 13.06
CA VAL A 46 -18.79 -17.49 14.49
C VAL A 46 -20.10 -17.56 15.27
N SER A 47 -20.17 -18.54 16.17
CA SER A 47 -21.30 -18.77 17.07
C SER A 47 -20.77 -19.34 18.40
N PRO A 48 -21.58 -19.33 19.49
CA PRO A 48 -21.17 -19.91 20.76
C PRO A 48 -20.65 -21.36 20.69
N THR A 49 -21.15 -22.15 19.75
CA THR A 49 -20.81 -23.59 19.63
C THR A 49 -19.55 -23.88 18.83
N ASN A 50 -19.09 -22.94 17.98
CA ASN A 50 -17.91 -23.13 17.11
C ASN A 50 -16.86 -22.01 17.27
N VAL A 51 -17.04 -21.08 18.21
CA VAL A 51 -16.13 -19.93 18.40
C VAL A 51 -14.67 -20.36 18.58
N PHE A 52 -14.40 -21.50 19.23
CA PHE A 52 -13.04 -22.00 19.43
C PHE A 52 -12.40 -22.59 18.17
N SER A 53 -13.19 -23.01 17.17
CA SER A 53 -12.66 -23.47 15.87
C SER A 53 -12.60 -22.35 14.84
N GLU A 54 -13.54 -21.41 14.87
CA GLU A 54 -13.62 -20.31 13.90
C GLU A 54 -12.76 -19.11 14.28
N ALA A 55 -12.64 -18.75 15.56
CA ALA A 55 -11.85 -17.59 15.96
C ALA A 55 -10.35 -17.70 15.61
N PRO A 56 -9.68 -18.86 15.73
CA PRO A 56 -8.32 -19.00 15.22
C PRO A 56 -8.22 -18.79 13.70
N LYS A 57 -9.19 -19.30 12.92
CA LYS A 57 -9.24 -19.12 11.47
C LYS A 57 -9.42 -17.64 11.12
N LEU A 58 -10.30 -16.96 11.85
CA LEU A 58 -10.53 -15.52 11.70
C LEU A 58 -9.23 -14.73 11.94
N VAL A 59 -8.54 -15.00 13.05
CA VAL A 59 -7.25 -14.35 13.36
C VAL A 59 -6.21 -14.62 12.26
N ASN A 60 -6.14 -15.84 11.73
CA ASN A 60 -5.21 -16.14 10.65
C ASN A 60 -5.59 -15.42 9.34
N SER A 61 -6.89 -15.38 9.00
CA SER A 61 -7.38 -14.63 7.85
C SER A 61 -7.07 -13.15 7.94
N MET A 62 -7.19 -12.56 9.15
CA MET A 62 -6.83 -11.16 9.38
C MET A 62 -5.32 -10.92 9.27
N LYS A 63 -4.46 -11.86 9.70
CA LYS A 63 -3.01 -11.76 9.51
C LYS A 63 -2.64 -11.77 8.03
N GLU A 64 -3.22 -12.67 7.25
CA GLU A 64 -3.01 -12.73 5.80
C GLU A 64 -3.47 -11.43 5.11
N LEU A 65 -4.59 -10.84 5.57
CA LEU A 65 -5.03 -9.53 5.10
C LEU A 65 -4.01 -8.43 5.40
N ILE A 66 -3.48 -8.39 6.63
CA ILE A 66 -2.43 -7.43 7.03
C ILE A 66 -1.17 -7.60 6.19
N ASP A 67 -0.76 -8.84 5.91
CA ASP A 67 0.42 -9.13 5.08
C ASP A 67 0.23 -8.62 3.64
N LEU A 68 -0.98 -8.79 3.08
CA LEU A 68 -1.34 -8.24 1.77
C LEU A 68 -1.30 -6.70 1.77
N GLU A 69 -1.97 -6.05 2.72
CA GLU A 69 -1.98 -4.58 2.80
C GLU A 69 -0.56 -4.01 2.98
N THR A 70 0.23 -4.61 3.87
CA THR A 70 1.63 -4.19 4.12
C THR A 70 2.49 -4.38 2.88
N THR A 71 2.32 -5.48 2.15
CA THR A 71 3.03 -5.75 0.90
C THR A 71 2.70 -4.71 -0.16
N GLN A 72 1.42 -4.33 -0.29
CA GLN A 72 1.01 -3.30 -1.25
C GLN A 72 1.53 -1.92 -0.86
N VAL A 73 1.47 -1.56 0.43
CA VAL A 73 2.05 -0.32 0.93
C VAL A 73 3.56 -0.27 0.64
N ALA A 74 4.31 -1.33 0.92
CA ALA A 74 5.74 -1.40 0.65
C ALA A 74 6.04 -1.25 -0.85
N ALA A 75 5.28 -1.93 -1.72
CA ALA A 75 5.42 -1.82 -3.17
C ALA A 75 5.18 -0.39 -3.67
N LEU A 76 4.19 0.31 -3.10
CA LEU A 76 3.92 1.70 -3.40
C LEU A 76 4.98 2.63 -2.81
N GLN A 77 5.49 2.43 -1.61
CA GLN A 77 6.45 3.34 -0.98
C GLN A 77 7.87 3.22 -1.57
N ASN A 78 8.37 1.99 -1.77
CA ASN A 78 9.72 1.77 -2.30
C ASN A 78 9.91 2.40 -3.68
N ARG A 79 8.86 2.40 -4.51
CA ARG A 79 8.90 3.03 -5.82
C ARG A 79 8.95 4.56 -5.75
N LYS A 80 8.31 5.18 -4.75
CA LYS A 80 8.37 6.64 -4.57
C LYS A 80 9.81 7.05 -4.29
N ARG A 81 10.50 6.31 -3.43
CA ARG A 81 11.92 6.50 -3.13
C ARG A 81 12.75 6.44 -4.43
N ALA A 82 12.60 5.37 -5.21
CA ALA A 82 13.30 5.21 -6.49
C ALA A 82 13.02 6.35 -7.50
N LEU A 83 11.78 6.83 -7.59
CA LEU A 83 11.42 7.95 -8.48
C LEU A 83 12.03 9.27 -8.01
N LYS A 84 11.97 9.58 -6.71
CA LYS A 84 12.55 10.80 -6.15
C LYS A 84 14.06 10.85 -6.40
N ILE A 85 14.73 9.72 -6.22
CA ILE A 85 16.18 9.56 -6.42
C ILE A 85 16.57 9.78 -7.89
N ARG A 86 15.84 9.19 -8.84
CA ARG A 86 16.06 9.40 -10.28
C ARG A 86 15.71 10.82 -10.76
N GLN A 87 14.79 11.50 -10.09
CA GLN A 87 14.47 12.89 -10.40
C GLN A 87 15.54 13.86 -9.91
N THR A 88 16.24 13.53 -8.80
CA THR A 88 17.33 14.34 -8.25
C THR A 88 18.69 14.03 -8.88
N VAL A 89 18.90 12.80 -9.36
CA VAL A 89 20.15 12.35 -9.97
C VAL A 89 19.80 11.57 -11.25
N PRO A 90 20.03 12.14 -12.46
CA PRO A 90 19.59 11.55 -13.72
C PRO A 90 20.21 10.18 -14.06
N ASP A 91 21.32 9.78 -13.42
CA ASP A 91 22.06 8.53 -13.67
C ASP A 91 22.45 7.83 -12.36
N VAL A 92 21.46 7.27 -11.66
CA VAL A 92 21.73 6.48 -10.43
C VAL A 92 22.02 5.03 -10.82
N PRO A 93 23.19 4.47 -10.46
CA PRO A 93 23.51 3.06 -10.64
C PRO A 93 22.45 2.15 -10.01
N GLU A 94 22.07 1.07 -10.68
CA GLU A 94 21.05 0.12 -10.19
C GLU A 94 21.39 -0.47 -8.82
N GLU A 95 22.68 -0.57 -8.52
CA GLU A 95 23.26 -1.04 -7.27
C GLU A 95 22.70 -0.27 -6.07
N CYS A 96 22.40 1.01 -6.24
CA CYS A 96 21.97 1.87 -5.14
C CYS A 96 20.46 1.83 -4.90
N LEU A 97 19.66 1.49 -5.91
CA LEU A 97 18.19 1.48 -5.80
C LEU A 97 17.65 0.38 -4.86
N ASN A 98 18.48 -0.61 -4.51
CA ASN A 98 18.12 -1.72 -3.64
C ASN A 98 18.78 -1.65 -2.25
N LEU A 99 19.49 -0.55 -1.94
CA LEU A 99 20.16 -0.39 -0.65
C LEU A 99 19.20 0.08 0.46
N PRO A 100 19.44 -0.34 1.72
CA PRO A 100 18.78 0.23 2.88
C PRO A 100 19.14 1.72 3.07
N GLU A 101 18.28 2.46 3.76
CA GLU A 101 18.29 3.93 3.85
C GLU A 101 19.65 4.60 4.17
N PRO A 102 20.51 4.09 5.09
CA PRO A 102 21.81 4.72 5.33
C PRO A 102 22.79 4.51 4.17
N GLU A 103 22.83 3.31 3.59
CA GLU A 103 23.75 2.93 2.50
C GLU A 103 23.34 3.59 1.18
N LEU A 104 22.03 3.78 0.99
CA LEU A 104 21.48 4.49 -0.15
C LEU A 104 21.87 5.97 -0.14
N GLN A 105 21.83 6.62 1.02
CA GLN A 105 22.22 8.03 1.13
C GLN A 105 23.71 8.21 0.85
N GLU A 106 24.53 7.31 1.36
CA GLU A 106 25.98 7.29 1.12
C GLU A 106 26.30 7.11 -0.38
N CYS A 107 25.61 6.20 -1.07
CA CYS A 107 25.76 6.07 -2.52
C CYS A 107 25.33 7.33 -3.29
N ILE A 108 24.22 7.97 -2.91
CA ILE A 108 23.77 9.19 -3.60
C ILE A 108 24.78 10.33 -3.42
N ASP A 109 25.32 10.46 -2.21
CA ASP A 109 26.28 11.52 -1.87
C ASP A 109 27.60 11.35 -2.66
N ASP A 110 28.02 10.11 -2.95
CA ASP A 110 29.18 9.81 -3.80
C ASP A 110 28.95 10.17 -5.29
N LEU A 111 27.70 10.27 -5.74
CA LEU A 111 27.34 10.49 -7.14
C LEU A 111 27.10 11.96 -7.51
N VAL A 112 26.92 12.85 -6.53
CA VAL A 112 26.61 14.27 -6.79
C VAL A 112 27.87 15.13 -6.65
N PRO A 113 28.45 15.66 -7.75
CA PRO A 113 29.43 16.73 -7.64
C PRO A 113 28.74 17.98 -7.08
N SER A 114 29.33 18.60 -6.05
CA SER A 114 28.81 19.71 -5.22
C SER A 114 28.34 21.00 -5.93
N SER A 115 28.12 21.03 -7.25
CA SER A 115 27.81 22.23 -8.03
C SER A 115 26.47 22.24 -8.79
N SER A 116 25.60 21.23 -8.65
CA SER A 116 24.38 21.11 -9.49
C SER A 116 23.05 21.35 -8.75
N SER A 117 23.03 22.16 -7.68
CA SER A 117 21.86 22.36 -6.82
C SER A 117 20.91 23.50 -7.22
N THR A 118 20.93 23.98 -8.48
CA THR A 118 20.08 25.13 -8.88
C THR A 118 19.37 24.94 -10.22
N THR A 119 18.40 24.01 -10.32
CA THR A 119 17.17 24.10 -11.17
C THR A 119 16.33 22.81 -11.15
N LEU A 120 15.77 22.41 -10.00
CA LEU A 120 14.77 21.32 -9.95
C LEU A 120 13.62 21.66 -8.97
N GLN A 121 12.96 22.79 -9.20
CA GLN A 121 11.69 23.15 -8.55
C GLN A 121 10.71 23.63 -9.63
N ALA A 122 10.15 22.70 -10.42
CA ALA A 122 8.94 22.92 -11.24
C ALA A 122 8.45 21.65 -11.97
N ARG A 123 8.56 20.46 -11.38
CA ARG A 123 7.78 19.28 -11.82
C ARG A 123 7.06 18.67 -10.65
N GLN A 124 6.17 19.46 -10.05
CA GLN A 124 5.12 18.91 -9.21
C GLN A 124 3.95 18.48 -10.09
N ALA A 125 3.66 17.18 -10.01
CA ALA A 125 2.34 16.57 -10.19
C ALA A 125 1.70 16.53 -11.60
N SER A 126 2.37 15.98 -12.61
CA SER A 126 1.62 15.13 -13.56
C SER A 126 1.68 13.70 -13.04
N SER A 127 0.51 13.09 -12.77
CA SER A 127 0.45 11.67 -12.42
C SER A 127 1.17 10.85 -13.49
N ALA A 128 1.88 9.78 -13.10
CA ALA A 128 2.51 8.85 -14.04
C ALA A 128 1.50 7.90 -14.69
N PHE A 129 0.21 8.06 -14.37
CA PHE A 129 -0.91 7.23 -14.80
C PHE A 129 -1.77 8.02 -15.79
N SER A 130 -2.33 7.33 -16.79
CA SER A 130 -3.34 7.95 -17.65
C SER A 130 -4.60 8.28 -16.83
N THR A 131 -5.47 9.18 -17.31
CA THR A 131 -6.73 9.48 -16.62
C THR A 131 -7.60 8.23 -16.43
N ALA A 132 -7.60 7.31 -17.41
CA ALA A 132 -8.30 6.02 -17.29
C ALA A 132 -7.70 5.14 -16.19
N ASP A 133 -6.36 5.01 -16.16
CA ASP A 133 -5.64 4.26 -15.11
C ASP A 133 -5.89 4.85 -13.72
N GLN A 134 -5.93 6.18 -13.62
CA GLN A 134 -6.25 6.87 -12.38
C GLN A 134 -7.65 6.48 -11.92
N GLN A 135 -8.66 6.65 -12.78
CA GLN A 135 -10.06 6.31 -12.48
C GLN A 135 -10.22 4.85 -12.03
N GLU A 136 -9.57 3.91 -12.70
CA GLU A 136 -9.63 2.47 -12.35
C GLU A 136 -9.12 2.21 -10.93
N VAL A 137 -8.00 2.83 -10.53
CA VAL A 137 -7.46 2.68 -9.17
C VAL A 137 -8.39 3.31 -8.13
N CYS A 138 -9.01 4.45 -8.44
CA CYS A 138 -9.92 5.13 -7.53
C CYS A 138 -11.19 4.31 -7.28
N GLU A 139 -11.78 3.75 -8.35
CA GLU A 139 -12.92 2.84 -8.24
C GLU A 139 -12.56 1.58 -7.45
N ALA A 140 -11.38 1.00 -7.72
CA ALA A 140 -10.89 -0.15 -6.95
C ALA A 140 -10.71 0.18 -5.46
N PHE A 141 -10.27 1.40 -5.12
CA PHE A 141 -10.13 1.83 -3.73
C PHE A 141 -11.49 1.99 -3.05
N ASP A 142 -12.50 2.53 -3.74
CA ASP A 142 -13.84 2.64 -3.19
C ASP A 142 -14.46 1.26 -2.92
N VAL A 143 -14.27 0.30 -3.84
CA VAL A 143 -14.66 -1.10 -3.64
C VAL A 143 -13.92 -1.69 -2.44
N TYR A 144 -12.62 -1.40 -2.30
CA TYR A 144 -11.84 -1.82 -1.13
C TYR A 144 -12.38 -1.29 0.19
N ALA A 145 -12.65 0.01 0.27
CA ALA A 145 -13.20 0.60 1.49
C ALA A 145 -14.58 0.01 1.82
N ALA A 146 -15.41 -0.25 0.80
CA ALA A 146 -16.72 -0.86 0.98
C ALA A 146 -16.65 -2.32 1.46
N ASP A 147 -15.82 -3.15 0.86
CA ASP A 147 -15.70 -4.58 1.23
C ASP A 147 -15.00 -4.77 2.57
N SER A 148 -13.96 -3.98 2.86
CA SER A 148 -13.32 -3.97 4.18
C SER A 148 -14.30 -3.48 5.27
N THR A 149 -15.22 -2.57 4.94
CA THR A 149 -16.31 -2.20 5.86
C THR A 149 -17.24 -3.37 6.18
N LYS A 150 -17.60 -4.23 5.20
CA LYS A 150 -18.43 -5.42 5.46
C LYS A 150 -17.75 -6.41 6.40
N MET A 151 -16.45 -6.59 6.27
CA MET A 151 -15.67 -7.40 7.22
C MET A 151 -15.78 -6.82 8.64
N LEU A 152 -15.62 -5.50 8.79
CA LEU A 152 -15.78 -4.83 10.08
C LEU A 152 -17.20 -4.97 10.64
N GLU A 153 -18.24 -4.91 9.79
CA GLU A 153 -19.64 -5.12 10.18
C GLU A 153 -19.84 -6.53 10.75
N SER A 154 -19.27 -7.54 10.08
CA SER A 154 -19.31 -8.94 10.49
C SER A 154 -18.61 -9.14 11.84
N LEU A 155 -17.41 -8.57 12.00
CA LEU A 155 -16.68 -8.59 13.28
C LEU A 155 -17.50 -7.94 14.40
N ASN A 156 -18.03 -6.74 14.16
CA ASN A 156 -18.82 -6.01 15.14
C ASN A 156 -20.08 -6.78 15.57
N ALA A 157 -20.78 -7.42 14.62
CA ALA A 157 -21.94 -8.26 14.91
C ALA A 157 -21.60 -9.42 15.87
N GLN A 158 -20.38 -9.96 15.77
CA GLN A 158 -19.91 -11.10 16.55
C GLN A 158 -19.04 -10.73 17.76
N ALA A 159 -18.78 -9.43 17.97
CA ALA A 159 -17.88 -8.94 19.01
C ALA A 159 -18.23 -9.48 20.41
N LYS A 160 -19.54 -9.63 20.70
CA LYS A 160 -19.99 -10.21 21.98
C LYS A 160 -19.44 -11.61 22.21
N PHE A 161 -19.53 -12.51 21.22
CA PHE A 161 -19.08 -13.88 21.36
C PHE A 161 -17.56 -13.98 21.36
N LEU A 162 -16.92 -13.26 20.45
CA LEU A 162 -15.46 -13.23 20.34
C LEU A 162 -14.81 -12.68 21.61
N ARG A 163 -15.43 -11.68 22.26
CA ARG A 163 -14.94 -11.11 23.52
C ARG A 163 -15.26 -11.94 24.75
N GLN A 164 -16.50 -12.38 24.92
CA GLN A 164 -16.95 -12.99 26.17
C GLN A 164 -16.61 -14.48 26.27
N SER A 165 -16.44 -15.14 25.13
CA SER A 165 -16.32 -16.60 25.08
C SER A 165 -14.93 -17.10 24.75
N THR A 166 -13.96 -16.23 24.43
CA THR A 166 -12.63 -16.67 23.99
C THR A 166 -11.46 -15.76 24.38
N PRO A 167 -10.22 -16.28 24.42
CA PRO A 167 -9.01 -15.48 24.55
C PRO A 167 -8.60 -14.77 23.24
N PHE A 168 -9.45 -14.73 22.21
CA PHE A 168 -9.11 -14.18 20.89
C PHE A 168 -9.39 -12.69 20.73
N ALA A 169 -10.03 -12.03 21.71
CA ALA A 169 -10.27 -10.60 21.64
C ALA A 169 -8.97 -9.77 21.51
N PRO A 170 -7.91 -10.00 22.32
CA PRO A 170 -6.68 -9.23 22.19
C PRO A 170 -5.95 -9.44 20.84
N PRO A 171 -5.82 -10.68 20.30
CA PRO A 171 -5.32 -10.88 18.94
C PRO A 171 -6.14 -10.17 17.85
N ILE A 172 -7.47 -10.16 17.96
CA ILE A 172 -8.34 -9.47 17.00
C ILE A 172 -8.13 -7.95 17.10
N ALA A 173 -8.08 -7.38 18.31
CA ALA A 173 -7.78 -5.97 18.51
C ALA A 173 -6.41 -5.58 17.95
N ALA A 174 -5.39 -6.41 18.16
CA ALA A 174 -4.06 -6.19 17.59
C ALA A 174 -4.09 -6.20 16.06
N ALA A 175 -4.81 -7.14 15.45
CA ALA A 175 -4.98 -7.19 14.01
C ALA A 175 -5.73 -5.97 13.46
N LEU A 176 -6.81 -5.54 14.11
CA LEU A 176 -7.56 -4.33 13.72
C LEU A 176 -6.69 -3.07 13.74
N ARG A 177 -5.82 -2.90 14.75
CA ARG A 177 -4.87 -1.77 14.80
C ARG A 177 -3.85 -1.81 13.66
N LEU A 178 -3.39 -3.00 13.28
CA LEU A 178 -2.49 -3.13 12.14
C LEU A 178 -3.19 -2.77 10.84
N ILE A 179 -4.41 -3.25 10.63
CA ILE A 179 -5.27 -2.91 9.49
C ILE A 179 -5.52 -1.39 9.42
N GLU A 180 -5.78 -0.73 10.56
CA GLU A 180 -5.91 0.74 10.63
C GLU A 180 -4.67 1.42 10.04
N ASN A 181 -3.49 1.07 10.54
CA ASN A 181 -2.23 1.67 10.11
C ASN A 181 -1.91 1.39 8.63
N SER A 182 -2.14 0.17 8.15
CA SER A 182 -1.86 -0.21 6.77
C SER A 182 -2.84 0.39 5.78
N SER A 183 -4.14 0.46 6.11
CA SER A 183 -5.14 1.15 5.30
C SER A 183 -4.87 2.64 5.15
N ASP A 184 -4.48 3.32 6.23
CA ASP A 184 -4.10 4.75 6.21
C ASP A 184 -2.87 4.97 5.31
N ALA A 185 -1.86 4.10 5.43
CA ALA A 185 -0.66 4.17 4.60
C ALA A 185 -0.96 3.86 3.12
N LEU A 186 -1.89 2.96 2.84
CA LEU A 186 -2.35 2.62 1.49
C LEU A 186 -3.08 3.80 0.85
N ALA A 187 -4.05 4.38 1.55
CA ALA A 187 -4.79 5.57 1.11
C ALA A 187 -3.84 6.74 0.83
N PHE A 188 -2.91 7.02 1.75
CA PHE A 188 -1.89 8.05 1.56
C PHE A 188 -1.03 7.79 0.30
N SER A 189 -0.61 6.55 0.10
CA SER A 189 0.22 6.16 -1.04
C SER A 189 -0.53 6.29 -2.38
N ILE A 190 -1.84 6.04 -2.40
CA ILE A 190 -2.69 6.22 -3.59
C ILE A 190 -2.89 7.71 -3.87
N VAL A 191 -3.29 8.50 -2.87
CA VAL A 191 -3.50 9.96 -2.99
C VAL A 191 -2.28 10.67 -3.56
N GLU A 192 -1.08 10.27 -3.12
CA GLU A 192 0.15 10.89 -3.60
C GLU A 192 0.44 10.60 -5.09
N ARG A 193 0.01 9.43 -5.57
CA ARG A 193 0.27 8.97 -6.94
C ARG A 193 -0.81 9.37 -7.92
N ILE A 194 -2.03 9.51 -7.41
CA ILE A 194 -3.27 9.68 -8.16
C ILE A 194 -4.02 10.87 -7.53
N PRO A 195 -3.54 12.10 -7.78
CA PRO A 195 -4.11 13.29 -7.14
C PRO A 195 -5.55 13.55 -7.58
N ASP A 196 -5.94 13.07 -8.77
CA ASP A 196 -7.27 13.31 -9.35
C ASP A 196 -8.41 12.73 -8.50
N CYS A 197 -8.16 11.69 -7.71
CA CYS A 197 -9.15 11.15 -6.76
C CYS A 197 -8.78 11.30 -5.30
N ALA A 198 -7.86 12.24 -5.00
CA ALA A 198 -7.44 12.49 -3.64
C ALA A 198 -8.61 12.73 -2.68
N GLU A 199 -9.63 13.47 -3.12
CA GLU A 199 -10.82 13.75 -2.30
C GLU A 199 -11.67 12.50 -2.05
N GLY A 200 -11.94 11.71 -3.10
CA GLY A 200 -12.72 10.46 -3.00
C GLY A 200 -12.04 9.44 -2.10
N VAL A 201 -10.75 9.17 -2.33
CA VAL A 201 -9.95 8.25 -1.51
C VAL A 201 -9.93 8.67 -0.04
N LYS A 202 -9.73 9.97 0.24
CA LYS A 202 -9.79 10.49 1.62
C LYS A 202 -11.17 10.31 2.25
N ALA A 203 -12.24 10.61 1.52
CA ALA A 203 -13.59 10.45 2.05
C ALA A 203 -13.93 8.98 2.37
N SER A 204 -13.57 8.06 1.48
CA SER A 204 -13.73 6.62 1.67
C SER A 204 -12.88 6.11 2.83
N GLN A 205 -11.61 6.52 2.93
CA GLN A 205 -10.72 6.16 4.03
C GLN A 205 -11.22 6.71 5.37
N ASP A 206 -11.67 7.97 5.43
CA ASP A 206 -12.21 8.57 6.66
C ASP A 206 -13.44 7.82 7.18
N LYS A 207 -14.32 7.40 6.27
CA LYS A 207 -15.50 6.59 6.61
C LYS A 207 -15.07 5.23 7.16
N TYR A 208 -14.15 4.56 6.47
CA TYR A 208 -13.60 3.28 6.88
C TYR A 208 -12.93 3.36 8.25
N ALA A 209 -11.98 4.28 8.45
CA ALA A 209 -11.23 4.46 9.68
C ALA A 209 -12.14 4.80 10.88
N ARG A 210 -13.17 5.64 10.69
CA ARG A 210 -14.16 5.90 11.75
C ARG A 210 -14.90 4.64 12.18
N PHE A 211 -15.30 3.81 11.23
CA PHE A 211 -15.99 2.57 11.54
C PHE A 211 -15.05 1.55 12.18
N LEU A 212 -13.82 1.42 11.67
CA LEU A 212 -12.78 0.57 12.27
C LEU A 212 -12.55 0.92 13.73
N LYS A 213 -12.42 2.20 14.09
CA LYS A 213 -12.28 2.65 15.48
C LYS A 213 -13.46 2.22 16.36
N THR A 214 -14.67 2.27 15.81
CA THR A 214 -15.88 1.80 16.52
C THR A 214 -15.81 0.30 16.79
N VAL A 215 -15.39 -0.49 15.81
CA VAL A 215 -15.22 -1.94 15.96
C VAL A 215 -14.08 -2.26 16.92
N LEU A 216 -12.93 -1.60 16.80
CA LEU A 216 -11.77 -1.79 17.68
C LEU A 216 -12.15 -1.57 19.15
N ALA A 217 -12.91 -0.52 19.46
CA ALA A 217 -13.40 -0.26 20.81
C ALA A 217 -14.30 -1.37 21.38
N ALA A 218 -14.90 -2.23 20.54
CA ALA A 218 -15.66 -3.38 21.00
C ALA A 218 -14.77 -4.56 21.46
N TYR A 219 -13.49 -4.57 21.06
CA TYR A 219 -12.50 -5.61 21.39
C TYR A 219 -11.46 -5.18 22.43
N GLU A 220 -11.48 -3.91 22.85
CA GLU A 220 -10.74 -3.37 24.01
C GLU A 220 -11.53 -3.58 25.31
#